data_AF-A0A7C2AV35-F1
#
_entry.id   AF-A0A7C2AV35-F1
#
_cell.length_a   1.000
_cell.length_b   1.000
_cell.length_c   1.000
_cell.angle_alpha   90.00
_cell.angle_beta   90.00
_cell.angle_gamma   90.00
#
_symmetry.space_group_name_H-M   'P 1'
#
loop_
_entity.id
_entity.type
_entity.pdbx_description
1 polymer ?
#
loop_
_entity_poly.entity_id
_entity_poly.type
_entity_poly.pdbx_seq_one_letter_code
_entity_poly.pdbx_strand_id
1 'polypeptide(L)'
;ARADNLTTITLKVPGDYKNNVVNLLTDIEQLRVEPDQIARVIIDEQSGVIVIGKDVRISTVAIAQGNLTIRVTETPQVSQPGPFSQTGTTTTVNRTAVNVQEDSDKRLTVLNEGVTLQEMVDGLNALGIGPRDMITILQAIKAAGAMQSDLEVL
;
A
#
# COMPACT_ATOMS: atom_id res chain seq x y z
N ALA A 1 10.10 12.81 -21.36
CA ALA A 1 8.98 12.18 -22.08
C ALA A 1 7.69 12.78 -21.58
N ARG A 2 6.60 12.70 -22.35
CA ARG A 2 5.25 13.07 -21.89
C ARG A 2 4.32 11.90 -22.17
N ALA A 3 3.51 11.52 -21.19
CA ALA A 3 2.43 10.56 -21.41
C ALA A 3 1.25 11.29 -22.05
N ASP A 4 0.76 10.76 -23.17
CA ASP A 4 -0.41 11.32 -23.87
C ASP A 4 -1.71 10.64 -23.41
N ASN A 5 -1.64 9.35 -23.05
CA ASN A 5 -2.73 8.58 -22.43
C ASN A 5 -2.18 7.33 -21.71
N LEU A 6 -3.06 6.44 -21.23
CA LEU A 6 -2.71 5.21 -20.50
C LEU A 6 -1.86 4.20 -21.30
N THR A 7 -1.79 4.33 -22.63
CA THR A 7 -1.10 3.37 -23.51
C THR A 7 -0.02 4.00 -24.39
N THR A 8 0.07 5.33 -24.43
CA THR A 8 0.90 6.07 -25.40
C THR A 8 1.78 7.10 -24.69
N ILE A 9 3.09 7.03 -24.96
CA ILE A 9 4.09 7.94 -24.43
C ILE A 9 4.82 8.60 -25.60
N THR A 10 4.80 9.93 -25.66
CA THR A 10 5.60 10.69 -26.62
C THR A 10 6.97 11.00 -26.02
N LEU A 11 8.02 10.52 -26.67
CA LEU A 11 9.42 10.75 -26.30
C LEU A 11 10.08 11.70 -27.30
N LYS A 12 10.74 12.75 -26.80
CA LYS A 12 11.67 13.53 -27.60
C LYS A 12 13.02 12.81 -27.60
N VAL A 13 13.54 12.49 -28.77
CA VAL A 13 14.84 11.80 -28.93
C VAL A 13 15.93 12.58 -28.19
N PRO A 14 16.60 11.98 -27.18
CA PRO A 14 17.70 12.61 -26.47
C PRO A 14 18.86 12.94 -27.39
N GLY A 15 19.69 13.92 -27.03
CA GLY A 15 20.82 14.38 -27.83
C GLY A 15 21.77 13.24 -28.23
N ASP A 16 22.02 12.32 -27.31
CA ASP A 16 22.96 11.19 -27.46
C ASP A 16 22.48 10.15 -28.49
N TYR A 17 21.17 10.10 -28.75
CA TYR A 17 20.55 9.13 -29.68
C TYR A 17 20.14 9.74 -31.03
N LYS A 18 20.47 11.02 -31.31
CA LYS A 18 20.05 11.71 -32.55
C LYS A 18 20.49 11.01 -33.85
N ASN A 19 21.65 10.37 -33.85
CA ASN A 19 22.17 9.59 -34.99
C ASN A 19 22.03 8.07 -34.79
N ASN A 20 21.38 7.64 -33.71
CA ASN A 20 21.29 6.25 -33.30
C ASN A 20 19.91 5.92 -32.69
N VAL A 21 18.86 6.30 -33.41
CA VAL A 21 17.46 6.11 -32.98
C VAL A 21 17.12 4.62 -32.88
N VAL A 22 17.78 3.76 -33.67
CA VAL A 22 17.58 2.31 -33.62
C VAL A 22 17.99 1.74 -32.26
N ASN A 23 19.15 2.15 -31.71
CA ASN A 23 19.56 1.68 -30.38
C ASN A 23 18.62 2.21 -29.27
N LEU A 24 18.12 3.44 -29.39
CA LEU A 24 17.12 3.96 -28.45
C LEU A 24 15.85 3.10 -28.43
N LEU A 25 15.40 2.64 -29.61
CA LEU A 25 14.23 1.78 -29.72
C LEU A 25 14.48 0.42 -29.06
N THR A 26 15.65 -0.17 -29.28
CA THR A 26 16.03 -1.44 -28.64
C THR A 26 16.11 -1.32 -27.11
N ASP A 27 16.68 -0.22 -26.60
CA ASP A 27 16.77 0.03 -25.15
C ASP A 27 15.37 0.17 -24.52
N ILE A 28 14.42 0.81 -25.22
CA ILE A 28 13.03 0.96 -24.76
C ILE A 28 12.27 -0.36 -24.82
N GLU A 29 12.43 -1.16 -25.89
CA GLU A 29 11.77 -2.46 -26.03
C GLU A 29 12.18 -3.45 -24.92
N GLN A 30 13.41 -3.33 -24.42
CA GLN A 30 13.91 -4.20 -23.35
C GLN A 30 13.44 -3.77 -21.95
N LEU A 31 12.79 -2.61 -21.82
CA LEU A 31 12.37 -2.07 -20.54
C LEU A 31 11.17 -2.87 -19.99
N ARG A 32 11.39 -3.61 -18.91
CA ARG A 32 10.30 -4.24 -18.16
C ARG A 32 9.63 -3.18 -17.29
N VAL A 33 8.37 -2.88 -17.57
CA VAL A 33 7.53 -2.01 -16.74
C VAL A 33 6.52 -2.84 -15.98
N GLU A 34 6.33 -2.52 -14.70
CA GLU A 34 5.20 -3.03 -13.93
C GLU A 34 4.03 -2.05 -14.12
N PRO A 35 2.94 -2.45 -14.79
CA PRO A 35 1.78 -1.59 -14.92
C PRO A 35 1.14 -1.41 -13.55
N ASP A 36 0.70 -0.19 -13.27
CA ASP A 36 -0.19 0.06 -12.14
C ASP A 36 -1.55 -0.59 -12.47
N GLN A 37 -1.89 -1.65 -11.72
CA GLN A 37 -3.17 -2.33 -11.88
C GLN A 37 -4.13 -1.78 -10.85
N ILE A 38 -5.33 -1.38 -11.32
CA ILE A 38 -6.40 -0.97 -10.42
C ILE A 38 -6.70 -2.15 -9.50
N ALA A 39 -6.46 -1.94 -8.21
CA ALA A 39 -6.79 -2.92 -7.19
C ALA A 39 -8.32 -3.15 -7.21
N ARG A 40 -8.77 -4.40 -7.18
CA ARG A 40 -10.19 -4.76 -7.25
C ARG A 40 -10.56 -5.72 -6.14
N VAL A 41 -11.75 -5.55 -5.56
CA VAL A 41 -12.34 -6.44 -4.57
C VAL A 41 -13.70 -6.89 -5.09
N ILE A 42 -13.88 -8.19 -5.23
CA ILE A 42 -15.14 -8.80 -5.70
C ILE A 42 -15.76 -9.52 -4.50
N ILE A 43 -17.03 -9.26 -4.26
CA ILE A 43 -17.80 -9.84 -3.17
C ILE A 43 -19.03 -10.53 -3.76
N ASP A 44 -19.30 -11.75 -3.33
CA ASP A 44 -20.59 -12.42 -3.55
C ASP A 44 -21.36 -12.41 -2.22
N GLU A 45 -22.47 -11.66 -2.18
CA GLU A 45 -23.26 -11.52 -0.95
C GLU A 45 -24.01 -12.80 -0.57
N GLN A 46 -24.32 -13.65 -1.54
CA GLN A 46 -25.08 -14.88 -1.34
C GLN A 46 -24.19 -16.00 -0.80
N SER A 47 -23.00 -16.17 -1.38
CA SER A 47 -22.04 -17.20 -0.96
C SER A 47 -21.09 -16.75 0.15
N GLY A 48 -20.98 -15.43 0.37
CA GLY A 48 -20.05 -14.85 1.34
C GLY A 48 -18.58 -14.93 0.89
N VAL A 49 -18.34 -15.23 -0.39
CA VAL A 49 -16.99 -15.30 -0.97
C VAL A 49 -16.47 -13.88 -1.20
N ILE A 50 -15.25 -13.62 -0.73
CA ILE A 50 -14.55 -12.35 -0.90
C ILE A 50 -13.25 -12.63 -1.66
N VAL A 51 -13.06 -11.98 -2.80
CA VAL A 51 -11.85 -12.07 -3.62
C VAL A 51 -11.15 -10.72 -3.62
N ILE A 52 -9.91 -10.69 -3.14
CA ILE A 52 -9.10 -9.49 -3.00
C ILE A 52 -8.01 -9.50 -4.07
N GLY A 53 -7.95 -8.44 -4.86
CA GLY A 53 -6.92 -8.23 -5.85
C GLY A 53 -5.55 -7.90 -5.25
N LYS A 54 -4.53 -8.00 -6.09
CA LYS A 54 -3.16 -7.61 -5.76
C LYS A 54 -3.09 -6.13 -5.34
N ASP A 55 -2.29 -5.85 -4.31
CA ASP A 55 -1.93 -4.50 -3.86
C ASP A 55 -3.09 -3.59 -3.36
N VAL A 56 -4.18 -4.17 -2.81
CA VAL A 56 -5.22 -3.36 -2.14
C VAL A 56 -4.67 -2.78 -0.83
N ARG A 57 -4.54 -1.45 -0.79
CA ARG A 57 -4.09 -0.69 0.38
C ARG A 57 -5.25 0.06 1.03
N ILE A 58 -5.18 0.14 2.36
CA ILE A 58 -6.12 0.86 3.21
C ILE A 58 -5.39 1.95 3.99
N SER A 59 -5.97 3.14 4.01
CA SER A 59 -5.55 4.26 4.86
C SER A 59 -6.13 4.11 6.26
N THR A 60 -5.54 4.79 7.25
CA THR A 60 -6.00 4.77 8.64
C THR A 60 -7.48 5.16 8.75
N VAL A 61 -8.32 4.25 9.24
CA VAL A 61 -9.75 4.46 9.42
C VAL A 61 -10.22 3.83 10.73
N ALA A 62 -11.10 4.54 11.45
CA ALA A 62 -11.76 4.00 12.63
C ALA A 62 -13.14 3.47 12.24
N ILE A 63 -13.45 2.23 12.66
CA ILE A 63 -14.67 1.53 12.23
C ILE A 63 -15.46 1.13 13.48
N ALA A 64 -16.74 1.48 13.49
CA ALA A 64 -17.67 1.09 14.55
C ALA A 64 -18.82 0.30 13.91
N GLN A 65 -19.00 -0.95 14.35
CA GLN A 65 -20.09 -1.81 13.87
C GLN A 65 -20.83 -2.40 15.07
N GLY A 66 -22.11 -2.02 15.22
CA GLY A 66 -22.99 -2.55 16.25
C GLY A 66 -22.42 -2.43 17.67
N ASN A 67 -22.33 -3.55 18.38
CA ASN A 67 -21.81 -3.66 19.74
C ASN A 67 -20.28 -3.66 19.84
N LEU A 68 -19.54 -3.43 18.75
CA LEU A 68 -18.08 -3.48 18.74
C LEU A 68 -17.47 -2.15 18.32
N THR A 69 -16.82 -1.48 19.27
CA THR A 69 -16.01 -0.28 19.04
C THR A 69 -14.57 -0.71 18.78
N ILE A 70 -14.13 -0.75 17.52
CA ILE A 70 -12.73 -1.03 17.19
C ILE A 70 -12.01 0.31 17.06
N ARG A 71 -11.09 0.58 17.98
CA ARG A 71 -10.22 1.76 17.97
C ARG A 71 -8.84 1.34 17.48
N VAL A 72 -8.49 1.71 16.25
CA VAL A 72 -7.12 1.60 15.75
C VAL A 72 -6.35 2.81 16.26
N THR A 73 -5.64 2.65 17.37
CA THR A 73 -4.70 3.65 17.89
C THR A 73 -3.30 3.31 17.42
N GLU A 74 -2.74 4.19 16.60
CA GLU A 74 -1.29 4.28 16.43
C GLU A 74 -0.71 4.80 17.75
N THR A 75 0.15 4.03 18.40
CA THR A 75 0.90 4.49 19.59
C THR A 75 2.30 4.87 19.15
N PRO A 76 2.55 6.13 18.75
CA PRO A 76 3.92 6.58 18.53
C PRO A 76 4.67 6.54 19.86
N GLN A 77 5.65 5.64 19.98
CA GLN A 77 6.59 5.67 21.10
C GLN A 77 7.54 6.85 20.92
N VAL A 78 7.43 7.82 21.81
CA VAL A 78 8.41 8.89 21.94
C VAL A 78 9.62 8.38 22.72
N SER A 79 10.80 8.44 22.10
CA SER A 79 12.09 8.24 22.80
C SER A 79 12.56 9.61 23.28
N GLN A 80 12.26 9.94 24.53
CA GLN A 80 12.75 11.16 25.16
C GLN A 80 13.94 10.83 26.07
N PRO A 81 15.14 11.39 25.81
CA PRO A 81 16.28 11.26 26.71
C PRO A 81 15.98 11.86 28.10
N GLY A 82 16.61 11.32 29.13
CA GLY A 82 16.39 11.73 30.52
C GLY A 82 16.61 13.23 30.78
N PRO A 83 15.97 13.79 31.82
CA PRO A 83 15.71 15.23 32.04
C PRO A 83 16.93 16.15 32.26
N PHE A 84 18.16 15.68 32.03
CA PHE A 84 19.40 16.45 32.13
C PHE A 84 20.29 16.38 30.88
N SER A 85 19.79 15.85 29.76
CA SER A 85 20.49 15.90 28.48
C SER A 85 20.41 17.30 27.87
N GLN A 86 21.51 18.05 27.86
CA GLN A 86 21.59 19.38 27.25
C GLN A 86 21.74 19.33 25.71
N THR A 87 21.65 18.16 25.09
CA THR A 87 21.84 17.98 23.64
C THR A 87 20.93 16.88 23.06
N GLY A 88 19.62 16.93 23.30
CA GLY A 88 18.67 15.99 22.71
C GLY A 88 17.43 16.69 22.15
N THR A 89 17.25 16.64 20.83
CA THR A 89 15.99 17.02 20.19
C THR A 89 15.09 15.78 20.17
N THR A 90 13.87 15.88 20.72
CA THR A 90 12.88 14.80 20.63
C THR A 90 12.57 14.54 19.16
N THR A 91 12.87 13.34 18.68
CA THR A 91 12.52 12.89 17.33
C THR A 91 11.87 11.52 17.40
N THR A 92 10.83 11.33 16.60
CA THR A 92 10.22 10.02 16.34
C THR A 92 11.22 9.16 15.57
N VAL A 93 11.56 7.97 16.08
CA VAL A 93 12.43 7.02 15.39
C VAL A 93 11.71 5.68 15.21
N ASN A 94 11.58 5.25 13.96
CA ASN A 94 11.14 3.90 13.61
C ASN A 94 12.30 2.95 13.88
N ARG A 95 12.26 2.17 14.97
CA ARG A 95 13.34 1.24 15.33
C ARG A 95 13.03 -0.17 14.84
N THR A 96 13.53 -0.53 13.67
CA THR A 96 13.64 -1.93 13.25
C THR A 96 14.85 -2.55 13.96
N ALA A 97 14.64 -3.57 14.79
CA ALA A 97 15.74 -4.38 15.32
C ALA A 97 16.26 -5.30 14.22
N VAL A 98 17.27 -4.84 13.48
CA VAL A 98 18.00 -5.65 12.52
C VAL A 98 19.25 -6.19 13.21
N ASN A 99 19.31 -7.49 13.41
CA ASN A 99 20.56 -8.18 13.73
C ASN A 99 21.36 -8.22 12.42
N VAL A 100 22.39 -7.36 12.30
CA VAL A 100 23.22 -7.24 11.10
C VAL A 100 24.31 -8.29 11.16
N GLN A 101 24.09 -9.41 10.48
CA GLN A 101 25.19 -10.18 9.90
C GLN A 101 25.46 -9.53 8.53
N GLU A 102 26.69 -9.08 8.35
CA GLU A 102 27.22 -8.46 7.13
C GLU A 102 26.85 -9.26 5.87
N ASP A 103 26.09 -8.65 4.97
CA ASP A 103 26.32 -8.84 3.56
C ASP A 103 25.91 -7.57 2.79
N SER A 104 26.76 -7.20 1.85
CA SER A 104 26.64 -5.99 1.06
C SER A 104 25.45 -6.12 0.08
N ASP A 105 24.88 -5.00 -0.36
CA ASP A 105 23.77 -4.89 -1.32
C ASP A 105 22.34 -5.16 -0.81
N LYS A 106 21.79 -4.28 0.03
CA LYS A 106 20.32 -4.08 0.06
C LYS A 106 19.93 -2.61 0.04
N ARG A 107 19.33 -2.25 -1.09
CA ARG A 107 18.64 -1.00 -1.39
C ARG A 107 17.72 -0.62 -0.23
N LEU A 108 17.72 0.66 0.14
CA LEU A 108 16.70 1.27 0.98
C LEU A 108 15.32 1.03 0.34
N THR A 109 14.64 -0.04 0.76
CA THR A 109 13.24 -0.25 0.44
C THR A 109 12.43 0.70 1.32
N VAL A 110 11.75 1.65 0.68
CA VAL A 110 10.67 2.41 1.31
C VAL A 110 9.64 1.38 1.76
N LEU A 111 9.57 1.13 3.07
CA LEU A 111 8.53 0.29 3.64
C LEU A 111 7.24 1.11 3.55
N ASN A 112 6.35 0.73 2.65
CA ASN A 112 5.04 1.37 2.54
C ASN A 112 4.26 1.05 3.83
N GLU A 113 4.18 2.02 4.75
CA GLU A 113 3.49 1.98 6.05
C GLU A 113 1.95 1.92 5.90
N GLY A 114 1.45 0.94 5.15
CA GLY A 114 0.02 0.67 5.03
C GLY A 114 -0.24 -0.80 5.33
N VAL A 115 -1.16 -1.07 6.25
CA VAL A 115 -1.72 -2.42 6.44
C VAL A 115 -2.39 -2.83 5.12
N THR A 116 -2.13 -4.04 4.66
CA THR A 116 -2.83 -4.55 3.47
C THR A 116 -4.26 -4.90 3.84
N LEU A 117 -5.19 -4.80 2.87
CA LEU A 117 -6.57 -5.22 3.13
C LEU A 117 -6.65 -6.70 3.54
N GLN A 118 -5.74 -7.53 3.02
CA GLN A 118 -5.64 -8.94 3.37
C GLN A 118 -5.35 -9.13 4.87
N GLU A 119 -4.33 -8.46 5.42
CA GLU A 119 -3.98 -8.55 6.85
C GLU A 119 -5.14 -8.11 7.76
N MET A 120 -5.90 -7.10 7.33
CA MET A 120 -7.11 -6.67 8.04
C MET A 120 -8.18 -7.77 8.03
N VAL A 121 -8.51 -8.32 6.87
CA VAL A 121 -9.53 -9.38 6.73
C VAL A 121 -9.13 -10.62 7.53
N ASP A 122 -7.86 -11.00 7.51
CA ASP A 122 -7.33 -12.11 8.32
C ASP A 122 -7.49 -11.83 9.82
N GLY A 123 -7.23 -10.60 10.25
CA GLY A 123 -7.45 -10.16 11.64
C GLY A 123 -8.94 -10.19 12.04
N LEU A 124 -9.83 -9.73 11.17
CA LEU A 124 -11.29 -9.77 11.42
C LEU A 124 -11.83 -11.21 11.43
N ASN A 125 -11.32 -12.07 10.55
CA ASN A 125 -11.65 -13.48 10.52
C ASN A 125 -11.16 -14.20 11.79
N ALA A 126 -9.97 -13.88 12.28
CA ALA A 126 -9.45 -14.39 13.55
C ALA A 126 -10.29 -13.93 14.77
N LEU A 127 -10.96 -12.78 14.67
CA LEU A 127 -11.93 -12.29 15.67
C LEU A 127 -13.32 -12.93 15.52
N GLY A 128 -13.52 -13.82 14.55
CA GLY A 128 -14.78 -14.53 14.33
C GLY A 128 -15.88 -13.67 13.70
N ILE A 129 -15.51 -12.59 13.01
CA ILE A 129 -16.48 -11.73 12.31
C ILE A 129 -17.07 -12.49 11.12
N GLY A 130 -18.39 -12.44 10.97
CA GLY A 130 -19.08 -13.15 9.89
C GLY A 130 -18.86 -12.49 8.52
N PRO A 131 -19.00 -13.24 7.40
CA PRO A 131 -18.85 -12.69 6.05
C PRO A 131 -19.76 -11.48 5.78
N ARG A 132 -21.03 -11.51 6.22
CA ARG A 132 -21.96 -10.37 6.07
C ARG A 132 -21.47 -9.10 6.76
N ASP A 133 -20.88 -9.27 7.95
CA ASP A 133 -20.33 -8.16 8.71
C ASP A 133 -19.06 -7.63 8.04
N MET A 134 -18.20 -8.50 7.53
CA MET A 134 -17.03 -8.10 6.72
C MET A 134 -17.45 -7.30 5.49
N ILE A 135 -18.49 -7.70 4.77
CA ILE A 135 -18.98 -6.97 3.59
C ILE A 135 -19.40 -5.54 3.97
N THR A 136 -20.13 -5.41 5.08
CA THR A 136 -20.54 -4.09 5.61
C THR A 136 -19.33 -3.22 5.95
N ILE A 137 -18.29 -3.80 6.57
CA ILE A 137 -17.03 -3.11 6.87
C ILE A 137 -16.34 -2.67 5.59
N LEU A 138 -16.18 -3.55 4.62
CA LEU A 138 -15.49 -3.25 3.35
C LEU A 138 -16.21 -2.14 2.57
N GLN A 139 -17.54 -2.19 2.52
CA GLN A 139 -18.36 -1.13 1.92
C GLN A 139 -18.19 0.21 2.66
N ALA A 140 -18.16 0.19 4.00
CA ALA A 140 -17.94 1.40 4.80
C ALA A 140 -16.54 2.01 4.57
N ILE A 141 -15.50 1.20 4.48
CA ILE A 141 -14.13 1.66 4.19
C ILE A 141 -14.04 2.27 2.79
N LYS A 142 -14.67 1.64 1.79
CA LYS A 142 -14.75 2.20 0.43
C LYS A 142 -15.50 3.53 0.41
N ALA A 143 -16.63 3.62 1.13
CA ALA A 143 -17.42 4.85 1.24
C ALA A 143 -16.67 5.98 1.97
N ALA A 144 -15.82 5.65 2.94
CA ALA A 144 -14.93 6.59 3.61
C ALA A 144 -13.75 7.06 2.73
N GLY A 145 -13.57 6.49 1.53
CA GLY A 145 -12.45 6.77 0.65
C GLY A 145 -11.11 6.23 1.17
N ALA A 146 -11.13 5.41 2.21
CA ALA A 146 -9.92 4.88 2.84
C ALA A 146 -9.33 3.69 2.07
N MET A 147 -10.09 3.06 1.17
CA MET A 147 -9.66 1.95 0.33
C MET A 147 -9.45 2.42 -1.11
N GLN A 148 -8.23 2.24 -1.61
CA GLN A 148 -7.88 2.61 -2.99
C GLN A 148 -8.02 1.41 -3.93
N SER A 149 -9.26 0.91 -4.04
CA SER A 149 -9.63 -0.17 -4.95
C SER A 149 -11.07 -0.04 -5.39
N ASP A 150 -11.42 -0.64 -6.52
CA ASP A 150 -12.83 -0.79 -6.91
C ASP A 150 -13.46 -1.95 -6.13
N LEU A 151 -14.71 -1.74 -5.70
CA LEU A 151 -15.50 -2.72 -4.97
C LEU A 151 -16.69 -3.10 -5.84
N GLU A 152 -16.76 -4.36 -6.24
CA GLU A 152 -17.86 -4.94 -7.03
C GLU A 152 -18.60 -5.98 -6.19
N VAL A 153 -19.92 -5.88 -6.16
CA VAL A 153 -20.80 -6.75 -5.36
C VAL A 153 -21.71 -7.51 -6.31
N LEU A 154 -21.72 -8.84 -6.21
CA LEU A 154 -22.44 -9.80 -7.04
C LEU A 154 -23.57 -10.48 -6.27
#